data_AF-A0A914JQ53-F1
#
_entry.id   AF-A0A914JQ53-F1
#
_cell.length_a   1.000
_cell.length_b   1.000
_cell.length_c   1.000
_cell.angle_alpha   90.00
_cell.angle_beta   90.00
_cell.angle_gamma   90.00
#
_symmetry.space_group_name_H-M   'P 1'
#
loop_
_entity.id
_entity.type
_entity.pdbx_description
1 polymer ?
#
loop_
_entity_poly.entity_id
_entity_poly.type
_entity_poly.pdbx_seq_one_letter_code
_entity_poly.pdbx_strand_id
1 'polypeptide(L)' 'MSYTGGILTNKNDCTTTAVDHAVVVVGYGVANNIPYWIVRNSWGTSWGEQGYVRIQRGINYCNMETYPFFPIIV' A
#
# COMPACT_ATOMS: atom_id res chain seq x y z
N MET A 1 3.69 -9.80 -10.00
CA MET A 1 3.35 -8.38 -9.82
C MET A 1 4.62 -7.55 -9.98
N SER A 2 4.66 -6.63 -10.94
CA SER A 2 5.87 -5.88 -11.34
C SER A 2 5.79 -4.40 -10.94
N TYR A 3 5.72 -4.12 -9.63
CA TYR A 3 5.90 -2.76 -9.11
C TYR A 3 7.38 -2.47 -8.92
N THR A 4 7.86 -1.36 -9.48
CA THR A 4 9.26 -0.90 -9.36
C THR A 4 9.37 0.50 -8.75
N GLY A 5 8.29 1.30 -8.75
CA GLY A 5 8.25 2.61 -8.13
C GLY A 5 7.04 3.44 -8.54
N GLY A 6 6.86 4.58 -7.86
CA GLY A 6 5.76 5.51 -8.09
C GLY A 6 4.60 5.35 -7.12
N ILE A 7 3.52 6.11 -7.30
CA ILE A 7 2.30 5.99 -6.48
C ILE A 7 1.29 5.18 -7.29
N LEU A 8 0.80 4.07 -6.74
CA LEU A 8 -0.30 3.33 -7.31
C LEU A 8 -1.62 4.11 -7.12
N THR A 9 -2.27 4.47 -8.21
CA THR A 9 -3.46 5.35 -8.21
C THR A 9 -4.68 4.73 -8.89
N ASN A 10 -4.51 3.72 -9.75
CA ASN A 10 -5.59 3.17 -10.55
C ASN A 10 -6.36 2.09 -9.77
N LYS A 11 -7.55 2.42 -9.27
CA LYS A 11 -8.39 1.48 -8.50
C LYS A 11 -8.76 0.20 -9.28
N ASN A 12 -8.70 0.23 -10.61
CA ASN A 12 -8.96 -0.92 -11.47
C ASN A 12 -7.80 -1.94 -11.53
N ASP A 13 -6.65 -1.64 -10.90
CA ASP A 13 -5.53 -2.58 -10.79
C ASP A 13 -5.89 -3.81 -9.94
N CYS A 14 -6.95 -3.73 -9.14
CA CYS A 14 -7.52 -4.86 -8.41
C CYS A 14 -8.84 -5.31 -9.03
N THR A 15 -8.84 -6.52 -9.58
CA THR A 15 -9.99 -7.13 -10.27
C THR A 15 -10.97 -7.81 -9.33
N THR A 16 -10.62 -7.94 -8.05
CA THR A 16 -11.42 -8.57 -7.01
C THR A 16 -11.46 -7.70 -5.76
N THR A 17 -12.54 -7.84 -4.98
CA THR A 17 -12.67 -7.22 -3.66
C THR A 17 -12.14 -8.12 -2.53
N ALA A 18 -11.84 -9.38 -2.82
CA ALA A 18 -11.25 -10.29 -1.84
C ALA A 18 -9.81 -9.86 -1.52
N VAL A 19 -9.53 -9.63 -0.24
CA VAL A 19 -8.18 -9.35 0.25
C VAL A 19 -7.44 -10.68 0.43
N ASP A 20 -6.24 -10.80 -0.13
CA ASP A 20 -5.41 -12.01 -0.10
C ASP A 20 -4.00 -11.77 0.49
N HIS A 21 -3.59 -10.52 0.67
CA HIS A 21 -2.24 -10.14 1.10
C HIS A 21 -2.25 -9.10 2.21
N ALA A 22 -1.59 -9.40 3.33
CA ALA A 22 -1.45 -8.49 4.47
C ALA A 22 -0.08 -7.79 4.44
N VAL A 23 -0.10 -6.48 4.71
CA VAL A 23 1.07 -5.59 4.67
C VAL A 23 0.99 -4.57 5.81
N VAL A 24 2.07 -3.79 6.02
CA VAL A 24 2.14 -2.84 7.13
C VAL A 24 2.27 -1.41 6.61
N VAL A 25 1.34 -0.55 6.97
CA VAL A 25 1.47 0.90 6.76
C VAL A 25 2.49 1.44 7.78
N VAL A 26 3.53 2.13 7.30
CA VAL A 26 4.61 2.69 8.14
C VAL A 26 4.69 4.21 8.10
N GLY A 27 3.87 4.85 7.26
CA GLY A 27 3.85 6.30 7.13
C GLY A 27 2.92 6.76 6.02
N TYR A 28 2.90 8.07 5.79
CA TYR A 28 2.10 8.71 4.76
C TYR A 28 2.81 9.98 4.26
N GLY A 29 2.38 10.48 3.11
CA GLY A 29 2.89 11.73 2.56
C GLY A 29 1.94 12.32 1.51
N VAL A 30 2.41 13.37 0.85
CA VAL A 30 1.76 14.00 -0.30
C VAL A 30 2.83 14.31 -1.34
N ALA A 31 2.61 13.91 -2.58
CA ALA A 31 3.47 14.28 -3.71
C ALA A 31 2.58 14.65 -4.89
N ASN A 32 2.85 15.79 -5.55
CA ASN A 32 2.06 16.29 -6.68
C ASN A 32 0.55 16.35 -6.39
N ASN A 33 0.17 16.82 -5.19
CA ASN A 33 -1.21 16.85 -4.68
C ASN A 33 -1.89 15.47 -4.53
N ILE A 34 -1.15 14.38 -4.63
CA ILE A 34 -1.65 13.01 -4.40
C ILE A 34 -1.23 12.58 -3.00
N PRO A 35 -2.16 12.43 -2.04
CA PRO A 35 -1.85 11.82 -0.75
C PRO A 35 -1.58 10.33 -0.93
N TYR A 36 -0.59 9.79 -0.24
CA TYR A 36 -0.22 8.38 -0.33
C TYR A 36 0.12 7.76 1.04
N TRP A 37 -0.06 6.44 1.13
CA TRP A 37 0.48 5.57 2.16
C TRP A 37 1.87 5.10 1.77
N ILE A 38 2.77 4.96 2.76
CA ILE A 38 4.02 4.21 2.63
C ILE A 38 3.78 2.85 3.27
N VAL A 39 3.89 1.80 2.46
CA VAL A 39 3.56 0.44 2.88
C VAL A 39 4.80 -0.42 2.79
N ARG A 40 5.17 -1.05 3.90
CA ARG A 40 6.21 -2.07 3.97
C ARG A 40 5.66 -3.40 3.45
N ASN A 41 6.29 -3.95 2.44
CA ASN A 41 5.95 -5.26 1.89
C ASN A 41 6.86 -6.36 2.49
N SER A 42 6.57 -7.62 2.15
CA SER A 42 7.24 -8.83 2.65
C SER A 42 7.94 -9.65 1.56
N TRP A 43 8.20 -9.07 0.39
CA TRP A 43 8.80 -9.76 -0.77
C TRP A 43 10.31 -9.46 -0.98
N GLY A 44 11.00 -9.02 0.07
CA GLY A 44 12.42 -8.68 0.03
C GLY A 44 12.71 -7.26 -0.48
N THR A 45 13.95 -6.80 -0.28
CA THR A 45 14.37 -5.42 -0.59
C THR A 45 14.60 -5.17 -2.07
N SER A 46 14.76 -6.22 -2.88
CA SER A 46 14.87 -6.11 -4.34
C SER A 46 13.55 -5.77 -5.02
N TRP A 47 12.42 -5.91 -4.32
CA TRP A 47 11.11 -5.59 -4.84
C TRP A 47 10.72 -4.13 -4.56
N GLY A 48 10.12 -3.46 -5.53
CA GLY A 48 9.61 -2.10 -5.36
C GLY A 48 10.67 -1.09 -4.93
N GLU A 49 10.27 -0.19 -4.03
CA GLU A 49 11.13 0.88 -3.52
C GLU A 49 11.85 0.37 -2.26
N GLN A 50 12.89 -0.46 -2.44
CA GLN A 50 13.63 -1.10 -1.33
C GLN A 50 12.74 -1.95 -0.41
N GLY A 51 11.76 -2.66 -0.97
CA GLY A 51 10.78 -3.46 -0.24
C GLY A 51 9.49 -2.71 0.14
N TYR A 52 9.33 -1.47 -0.30
CA TYR A 52 8.16 -0.64 -0.04
C TYR A 52 7.34 -0.36 -1.30
N VAL A 53 6.09 0.04 -1.09
CA VAL A 53 5.18 0.53 -2.12
C VAL A 53 4.46 1.78 -1.63
N ARG A 54 4.22 2.72 -2.54
CA ARG A 54 3.38 3.88 -2.29
C ARG A 54 2.03 3.69 -2.97
N ILE A 55 0.97 3.87 -2.19
CA ILE A 55 -0.41 3.65 -2.65
C ILE A 55 -1.23 4.90 -2.35
N GLN A 56 -2.05 5.35 -3.30
CA GLN A 56 -2.89 6.52 -3.11
C GLN A 56 -3.84 6.31 -1.91
N ARG A 57 -3.82 7.29 -1.01
CA ARG A 57 -4.58 7.30 0.23
C ARG A 57 -5.95 7.95 0.03
N GLY A 58 -6.97 7.42 0.70
CA GLY A 58 -8.32 7.98 0.72
C GLY A 58 -9.23 7.53 -0.44
N ILE A 59 -8.79 6.56 -1.25
CA ILE A 59 -9.61 5.98 -2.33
C ILE A 59 -9.97 4.51 -2.08
N ASN A 60 -9.56 3.98 -0.92
CA ASN A 60 -9.60 2.56 -0.58
C ASN A 60 -9.06 1.66 -1.70
N TYR A 61 -7.84 1.96 -2.15
CA TYR A 61 -7.16 1.22 -3.22
C TYR A 61 -7.03 -0.25 -2.80
N CYS A 62 -7.55 -1.17 -3.62
CA CYS A 62 -7.53 -2.62 -3.35
C CYS A 62 -8.04 -3.03 -1.96
N ASN A 63 -9.03 -2.32 -1.41
CA ASN A 63 -9.60 -2.57 -0.09
C ASN A 63 -8.60 -2.48 1.08
N MET A 64 -7.45 -1.81 0.90
CA MET A 64 -6.42 -1.71 1.93
C MET A 64 -6.86 -0.93 3.18
N GLU A 65 -7.87 -0.07 3.06
CA GLU A 65 -8.40 0.75 4.15
C GLU A 65 -9.58 0.07 4.87
N THR A 66 -10.00 -1.12 4.41
CA THR A 66 -11.17 -1.84 4.94
C THR A 66 -10.87 -2.58 6.25
N TYR A 67 -9.66 -3.13 6.42
CA TYR A 67 -9.29 -3.98 7.56
C TYR A 67 -7.98 -3.55 8.26
N PRO A 68 -7.90 -2.34 8.84
CA PRO A 68 -6.73 -1.90 9.58
C PRO A 68 -6.67 -2.53 10.98
N PHE A 69 -5.49 -3.00 11.39
CA PHE A 69 -5.23 -3.52 12.72
C PHE A 69 -3.90 -3.01 13.26
N PHE A 70 -3.82 -2.78 14.58
CA PHE A 70 -2.57 -2.52 15.28
C PHE A 70 -2.59 -3.24 16.65
N PRO A 71 -1.47 -3.85 17.08
CA PRO A 71 -1.39 -4.45 18.40
C PRO A 71 -1.19 -3.37 19.48
N ILE A 72 -1.68 -3.64 20.69
CA ILE A 72 -1.33 -2.91 21.91
C ILE A 72 -0.39 -3.79 22.71
N ILE A 73 0.77 -3.27 23.09
CA ILE A 73 1.73 -3.99 23.93
C ILE A 73 1.32 -3.78 25.39
N VAL A 74 1.12 -4.89 26.10
CA VAL A 74 0.77 -4.94 27.53
C VAL A 74 1.92 -5.50 28.36
#